data_AF-A0A7S4MS86-F1
#
_entry.id   AF-A0A7S4MS86-F1
#
_cell.length_a   1.000
_cell.length_b   1.000
_cell.length_c   1.000
_cell.angle_alpha   90.00
_cell.angle_beta   90.00
_cell.angle_gamma   90.00
#
_symmetry.space_group_name_H-M   'P 1'
#
loop_
_entity.id
_entity.type
_entity.pdbx_description
1 polymer ?
#
loop_
_entity_poly.entity_id
_entity_poly.type
_entity_poly.pdbx_seq_one_letter_code
_entity_poly.pdbx_strand_id
1 'polypeptide(L)'
;NIYMNVLNTFQFLLENSVNHFDVKCDNFLIQPLNEENWTPEDEENFWTPISDVPNFSVCLADFGEAKFFSNEIDGYTTRNRGTEFTKSPEMLAVAYASQKTRSTYDRRKKVGASSPSDVWSLGCLLYELLTGEFL
;
A
#
# COMPACT_ATOMS: atom_id res chain seq x y z
N ASN A 1 9.26 -6.53 -13.99
CA ASN A 1 8.52 -7.27 -12.93
C ASN A 1 8.44 -6.58 -11.55
N ILE A 2 8.73 -5.28 -11.40
CA ILE A 2 8.72 -4.60 -10.08
C ILE A 2 7.35 -4.72 -9.39
N TYR A 3 6.27 -4.40 -10.11
CA TYR A 3 4.92 -4.50 -9.55
C TYR A 3 4.53 -5.94 -9.15
N MET A 4 5.06 -6.95 -9.84
CA MET A 4 4.85 -8.35 -9.44
C MET A 4 5.52 -8.65 -8.09
N ASN A 5 6.73 -8.13 -7.85
CA ASN A 5 7.39 -8.24 -6.54
C ASN A 5 6.57 -7.52 -5.46
N VAL A 6 6.02 -6.34 -5.76
CA VAL A 6 5.10 -5.62 -4.85
C VAL A 6 3.88 -6.48 -4.50
N LEU A 7 3.21 -7.06 -5.48
CA LEU A 7 2.02 -7.91 -5.25
C LEU A 7 2.37 -9.17 -4.43
N ASN A 8 3.49 -9.82 -4.73
CA ASN A 8 3.95 -10.99 -3.98
C ASN A 8 4.27 -10.62 -2.52
N THR A 9 4.94 -9.49 -2.28
CA THR A 9 5.19 -8.99 -0.92
C THR A 9 3.86 -8.65 -0.21
N PHE A 10 2.91 -8.05 -0.92
CA PHE A 10 1.62 -7.66 -0.35
C PHE A 10 0.70 -8.85 -0.04
N GLN A 11 0.81 -9.95 -0.79
CA GLN A 11 0.02 -11.16 -0.59
C GLN A 11 0.10 -11.68 0.85
N PHE A 12 1.26 -11.55 1.50
CA PHE A 12 1.45 -11.90 2.90
C PHE A 12 0.44 -11.20 3.82
N LEU A 13 0.13 -9.92 3.59
CA LEU A 13 -0.78 -9.15 4.45
C LEU A 13 -2.21 -9.69 4.35
N LEU A 14 -2.66 -10.00 3.13
CA LEU A 14 -3.99 -10.56 2.86
C LEU A 14 -4.15 -11.92 3.54
N GLU A 15 -3.15 -12.79 3.44
CA GLU A 15 -3.16 -14.14 4.02
C GLU A 15 -3.10 -14.11 5.55
N ASN A 16 -2.56 -13.04 6.14
CA ASN A 16 -2.39 -12.89 7.59
C ASN A 16 -3.37 -11.91 8.23
N SER A 17 -4.46 -11.54 7.53
CA SER A 17 -5.50 -10.65 8.05
C SER A 17 -4.94 -9.29 8.54
N VAL A 18 -4.11 -8.67 7.70
CA VAL A 18 -3.54 -7.34 7.93
C VAL A 18 -4.01 -6.38 6.83
N ASN A 19 -4.58 -5.25 7.23
CA ASN A 19 -4.79 -4.10 6.35
C ASN A 19 -3.68 -3.07 6.62
N HIS A 20 -3.00 -2.56 5.59
CA HIS A 20 -1.90 -1.62 5.73
C HIS A 20 -2.39 -0.17 5.89
N PHE A 21 -3.41 0.23 5.12
CA PHE A 21 -4.01 1.55 5.03
C PHE A 21 -3.10 2.72 4.59
N ASP A 22 -1.81 2.49 4.39
CA ASP A 22 -0.88 3.48 3.81
C ASP A 22 0.02 2.85 2.74
N VAL A 23 -0.58 2.20 1.74
CA VAL A 23 0.17 1.62 0.61
C VAL A 23 0.55 2.73 -0.37
N LYS A 24 1.85 2.90 -0.63
CA LYS A 24 2.45 3.91 -1.53
C LYS A 24 3.89 3.52 -1.88
N CYS A 25 4.45 4.07 -2.96
CA CYS A 25 5.82 3.77 -3.38
C CYS A 25 6.86 3.98 -2.26
N ASP A 26 6.75 5.05 -1.46
CA ASP A 26 7.68 5.36 -0.37
C ASP A 26 7.80 4.24 0.68
N ASN A 27 6.75 3.44 0.83
CA ASN A 27 6.68 2.37 1.81
C ASN A 27 7.19 1.03 1.25
N PHE A 28 7.57 0.97 -0.03
CA PHE A 28 8.24 -0.19 -0.61
C PHE A 28 9.74 0.08 -0.74
N LEU A 29 10.50 -0.54 0.14
CA LEU A 29 11.95 -0.52 0.12
C LEU A 29 12.48 -1.57 -0.86
N ILE A 30 13.64 -1.31 -1.45
CA ILE A 30 14.32 -2.24 -2.33
C ILE A 30 15.61 -2.72 -1.66
N GLN A 31 15.86 -4.02 -1.71
CA GLN A 31 17.05 -4.65 -1.15
C GLN A 31 17.80 -5.39 -2.27
N PRO A 32 19.07 -5.07 -2.55
CA PRO A 32 19.83 -5.78 -3.57
C PRO A 32 20.00 -7.28 -3.25
N LEU A 33 20.02 -8.13 -4.28
CA LEU A 33 20.14 -9.58 -4.08
C LEU A 33 21.57 -10.06 -3.76
N ASN A 34 22.60 -9.29 -4.14
CA ASN A 34 24.03 -9.64 -3.99
C ASN A 34 24.79 -8.62 -3.14
N GLU A 35 24.28 -8.29 -1.94
CA GLU A 35 24.90 -7.30 -1.06
C GLU A 35 26.33 -7.68 -0.63
N GLU A 36 26.59 -8.98 -0.39
CA GLU A 36 27.87 -9.43 0.16
C GLU A 36 29.04 -9.32 -0.84
N ASN A 37 28.76 -9.40 -2.14
CA ASN A 37 29.77 -9.33 -3.21
C ASN A 37 29.41 -8.26 -4.24
N TRP A 38 29.02 -7.07 -3.77
CA TRP A 38 28.62 -5.95 -4.61
C TRP A 38 29.74 -5.47 -5.52
N THR A 39 29.52 -5.54 -6.83
CA THR A 39 30.46 -5.06 -7.85
C THR A 39 30.01 -3.73 -8.45
N PRO A 40 30.90 -2.97 -9.11
CA PRO A 40 30.50 -1.81 -9.89
C PRO A 40 29.49 -2.12 -11.00
N GLU A 41 29.52 -3.33 -11.55
CA GLU A 41 28.54 -3.80 -12.54
C GLU A 41 27.16 -4.03 -11.90
N ASP A 42 27.11 -4.54 -10.66
CA ASP A 42 25.85 -4.66 -9.91
C ASP A 42 25.21 -3.30 -9.64
N GLU A 43 26.01 -2.28 -9.29
CA GLU A 43 25.54 -0.90 -9.11
C GLU A 43 24.91 -0.34 -10.38
N GLU A 44 25.57 -0.51 -11.53
CA GLU A 44 25.04 -0.05 -12.82
C GLU A 44 23.75 -0.78 -13.18
N ASN A 45 23.74 -2.12 -13.05
CA ASN A 45 22.59 -2.96 -13.36
C ASN A 45 21.41 -2.74 -12.40
N PHE A 46 21.65 -2.26 -11.18
CA PHE A 46 20.62 -1.94 -10.20
C PHE A 46 19.81 -0.70 -10.62
N TRP A 47 20.48 0.35 -11.08
CA TRP A 47 19.83 1.57 -11.56
C TRP A 47 19.39 1.48 -13.02
N THR A 48 20.05 0.64 -13.81
CA THR A 48 19.77 0.41 -15.23
C THR A 48 19.53 -1.08 -15.48
N PRO A 49 18.31 -1.59 -15.24
CA PRO A 49 18.02 -3.00 -15.37
C PRO A 49 18.25 -3.53 -16.79
N ILE A 50 19.05 -4.58 -16.91
CA ILE A 50 19.35 -5.27 -18.18
C ILE A 50 18.33 -6.36 -18.56
N SER A 51 17.37 -6.66 -17.67
CA SER A 51 16.35 -7.68 -17.87
C SER A 51 15.03 -7.32 -17.17
N ASP A 52 13.95 -8.04 -17.52
CA ASP A 52 12.65 -7.88 -16.87
C ASP A 52 12.60 -8.41 -15.43
N VAL A 53 13.63 -9.15 -15.00
CA VAL A 53 13.79 -9.67 -13.64
C VAL A 53 14.64 -8.68 -12.84
N PRO A 54 14.07 -8.03 -11.81
CA PRO A 54 14.82 -7.14 -10.93
C PRO A 54 15.95 -7.88 -10.21
N ASN A 55 17.12 -7.25 -10.10
CA ASN A 55 18.25 -7.74 -9.29
C ASN A 55 18.13 -7.32 -7.81
N PHE A 56 16.91 -6.99 -7.38
CA PHE A 56 16.56 -6.61 -6.02
C PHE A 56 15.25 -7.27 -5.60
N SER A 57 15.10 -7.44 -4.29
CA SER A 57 13.84 -7.80 -3.64
C SER A 57 13.12 -6.55 -3.13
N VAL A 58 11.82 -6.69 -2.87
CA VAL A 58 10.97 -5.61 -2.37
C VAL A 58 10.50 -5.93 -0.96
N CYS A 59 10.66 -4.97 -0.05
CA CYS A 59 10.24 -5.07 1.35
C CYS A 59 9.18 -3.99 1.64
N LEU A 60 8.06 -4.38 2.25
CA LEU A 60 7.03 -3.45 2.69
C LEU A 60 7.36 -2.91 4.09
N ALA A 61 7.28 -1.60 4.26
CA ALA A 61 7.58 -0.89 5.49
C ALA A 61 6.40 -0.02 5.95
N ASP A 62 6.58 0.59 7.13
CA ASP A 62 5.66 1.55 7.76
C ASP A 62 4.25 1.03 8.10
N PHE A 63 4.19 0.12 9.06
CA PHE A 63 2.94 -0.43 9.60
C PHE A 63 2.26 0.49 10.64
N GLY A 64 2.63 1.78 10.72
CA GLY A 64 2.08 2.71 11.73
C GLY A 64 0.56 2.90 11.62
N GLU A 65 0.02 2.80 10.40
CA GLU A 65 -1.41 2.88 10.11
C GLU A 65 -2.10 1.52 9.99
N ALA A 66 -1.32 0.43 10.03
CA ALA A 66 -1.81 -0.90 9.78
C ALA A 66 -2.76 -1.41 10.88
N LYS A 67 -3.55 -2.41 10.52
CA LYS A 67 -4.51 -3.06 11.41
C LYS A 67 -4.52 -4.57 11.18
N PHE A 68 -4.18 -5.31 12.22
CA PHE A 68 -4.43 -6.74 12.31
C PHE A 68 -5.88 -6.99 12.76
N PHE A 69 -6.53 -8.00 12.18
CA PHE A 69 -7.89 -8.38 12.53
C PHE A 69 -8.06 -9.90 12.58
N SER A 70 -8.95 -10.39 13.45
CA SER A 70 -9.23 -11.83 13.59
C SER A 70 -10.50 -12.27 12.87
N ASN A 71 -11.36 -11.32 12.50
CA ASN A 71 -12.53 -11.52 11.68
C ASN A 71 -12.73 -10.29 10.78
N GLU A 72 -13.47 -10.43 9.68
CA GLU A 72 -13.64 -9.36 8.69
C GLU A 72 -14.26 -8.09 9.27
N ILE A 73 -15.11 -8.21 10.31
CA ILE A 73 -15.75 -7.06 10.96
C ILE A 73 -14.70 -6.19 11.66
N ASP A 74 -13.74 -6.83 12.33
CA ASP A 74 -12.62 -6.14 12.99
C ASP A 74 -11.65 -5.54 11.98
N GLY A 75 -11.66 -5.99 10.73
CA GLY A 75 -10.88 -5.39 9.63
C GLY A 75 -11.34 -3.99 9.25
N TYR A 76 -12.58 -3.61 9.58
CA TYR A 76 -13.11 -2.28 9.27
C TYR A 76 -12.48 -1.18 10.12
N THR A 77 -12.16 -0.05 9.50
CA THR A 77 -11.75 1.18 10.17
C THR A 77 -12.73 2.31 9.88
N THR A 78 -13.10 3.06 10.93
CA THR A 78 -13.83 4.33 10.87
C THR A 78 -12.91 5.52 11.13
N ARG A 79 -11.61 5.27 11.27
CA ARG A 79 -10.58 6.31 11.40
C ARG A 79 -10.08 6.67 10.00
N ASN A 80 -9.87 7.95 9.78
CA ASN A 80 -9.13 8.45 8.64
C ASN A 80 -7.67 8.00 8.77
N ARG A 81 -7.14 7.25 7.78
CA ARG A 81 -5.79 6.69 7.77
C ARG A 81 -5.11 6.91 6.42
N GLY A 82 -3.78 6.83 6.43
CA GLY A 82 -2.94 6.87 5.23
C GLY A 82 -2.74 8.25 4.60
N THR A 83 -2.00 8.27 3.50
CA THR A 83 -1.67 9.45 2.69
C THR A 83 -2.85 9.88 1.82
N GLU A 84 -3.12 11.18 1.66
CA GLU A 84 -4.35 11.66 0.99
C GLU A 84 -4.49 11.24 -0.48
N PHE A 85 -3.40 11.27 -1.24
CA PHE A 85 -3.38 10.99 -2.68
C PHE A 85 -3.72 9.53 -3.05
N THR A 86 -3.46 8.57 -2.16
CA THR A 86 -3.72 7.14 -2.43
C THR A 86 -4.92 6.59 -1.69
N LYS A 87 -5.72 7.45 -1.03
CA LYS A 87 -6.94 7.03 -0.33
C LYS A 87 -7.98 6.51 -1.31
N SER A 88 -8.57 5.38 -0.95
CA SER A 88 -9.75 4.86 -1.64
C SER A 88 -10.98 5.74 -1.40
N PRO A 89 -12.01 5.66 -2.28
CA PRO A 89 -13.25 6.40 -2.12
C PRO A 89 -13.95 6.18 -0.76
N GLU A 90 -13.92 4.95 -0.23
CA GLU A 90 -14.47 4.64 1.09
C GLU A 90 -13.66 5.23 2.24
N MET A 91 -12.32 5.30 2.13
CA MET A 91 -11.47 5.98 3.11
C MET A 91 -11.69 7.50 3.08
N LEU A 92 -11.87 8.08 1.89
CA LEU A 92 -12.26 9.49 1.75
C LEU A 92 -13.63 9.77 2.37
N ALA A 93 -14.61 8.87 2.17
CA ALA A 93 -15.91 9.00 2.82
C ALA A 93 -15.81 8.98 4.35
N VAL A 94 -14.93 8.13 4.92
CA VAL A 94 -14.59 8.13 6.36
C VAL A 94 -13.98 9.47 6.78
N ALA A 95 -12.99 9.98 6.03
CA ALA A 95 -12.36 11.26 6.31
C ALA A 95 -13.37 12.41 6.32
N TYR A 96 -14.22 12.52 5.30
CA TYR A 96 -15.26 13.56 5.22
C TYR A 96 -16.31 13.44 6.33
N ALA A 97 -16.66 12.22 6.73
CA ALA A 97 -17.59 11.99 7.85
C ALA A 97 -16.96 12.43 9.18
N SER A 98 -15.66 12.21 9.38
CA SER A 98 -14.95 12.61 10.60
C SER A 98 -14.81 14.13 10.76
N GLN A 99 -14.71 14.87 9.65
CA GLN A 99 -14.58 16.34 9.66
C GLN A 99 -15.90 17.08 9.92
N LYS A 100 -17.05 16.43 9.68
CA LYS A 100 -18.36 17.07 9.82
C LYS A 100 -19.09 16.50 11.04
N THR A 101 -19.26 17.32 12.06
CA THR A 101 -20.29 17.21 13.10
C THR A 101 -21.69 17.35 12.49
N ARG A 102 -22.07 16.47 11.57
CA ARG A 102 -23.29 16.58 10.76
C ARG A 102 -24.49 16.01 11.50
N SER A 103 -25.52 16.83 11.63
CA SER A 103 -26.87 16.48 12.11
C SER A 103 -27.59 15.42 11.27
N THR A 104 -27.04 15.04 10.10
CA THR A 104 -27.58 14.02 9.17
C THR A 104 -26.77 12.71 9.16
N TYR A 105 -25.88 12.49 10.14
CA TYR A 105 -25.11 11.23 10.24
C TYR A 105 -26.04 10.06 10.60
N ASP A 106 -26.41 9.25 9.61
CA ASP A 106 -27.15 8.02 9.83
C ASP A 106 -26.22 6.94 10.37
N ARG A 107 -26.31 6.69 11.69
CA ARG A 107 -25.53 5.66 12.41
C ARG A 107 -25.77 4.23 11.89
N ARG A 108 -26.79 4.01 11.04
CA ARG A 108 -27.12 2.70 10.46
C ARG A 108 -26.36 2.40 9.16
N LYS A 109 -25.80 3.41 8.49
CA LYS A 109 -24.87 3.17 7.37
C LYS A 109 -23.50 2.80 7.94
N LYS A 110 -23.04 1.58 7.70
CA LYS A 110 -21.63 1.20 7.93
C LYS A 110 -20.77 2.02 6.96
N VAL A 111 -20.20 3.13 7.45
CA VAL A 111 -19.17 3.89 6.74
C VAL A 111 -17.85 3.44 7.33
N GLY A 112 -17.05 2.72 6.55
CA GLY A 112 -15.75 2.23 6.96
C GLY A 112 -14.94 1.74 5.77
N ALA A 113 -13.63 1.74 5.94
CA ALA A 113 -12.66 1.20 5.00
C ALA A 113 -12.13 -0.15 5.52
N SER A 114 -11.74 -1.05 4.62
CA SER A 114 -11.18 -2.37 4.96
C SER A 114 -10.20 -2.81 3.86
N SER A 115 -9.90 -4.10 3.72
CA SER A 115 -8.92 -4.64 2.77
C SER A 115 -9.04 -4.12 1.32
N PRO A 116 -10.23 -3.87 0.75
CA PRO A 116 -10.35 -3.27 -0.59
C PRO A 116 -9.67 -1.90 -0.73
N SER A 117 -9.50 -1.17 0.37
CA SER A 117 -8.81 0.12 0.37
C SER A 117 -7.33 -0.04 0.03
N ASP A 118 -6.68 -1.10 0.50
CA ASP A 118 -5.29 -1.38 0.12
C ASP A 118 -5.19 -1.81 -1.35
N VAL A 119 -6.18 -2.54 -1.87
CA VAL A 119 -6.25 -2.93 -3.29
C VAL A 119 -6.38 -1.70 -4.19
N TRP A 120 -7.15 -0.70 -3.76
CA TRP A 120 -7.21 0.60 -4.45
C TRP A 120 -5.84 1.27 -4.47
N SER A 121 -5.19 1.36 -3.31
CA SER A 121 -3.87 1.98 -3.20
C SER A 121 -2.78 1.23 -3.99
N LEU A 122 -2.86 -0.09 -4.13
CA LEU A 122 -2.02 -0.87 -5.06
C LEU A 122 -2.26 -0.46 -6.52
N GLY A 123 -3.51 -0.17 -6.89
CA GLY A 123 -3.85 0.38 -8.21
C GLY A 123 -3.25 1.76 -8.45
N CYS A 124 -3.31 2.66 -7.46
CA CYS A 124 -2.62 3.95 -7.51
C CYS A 124 -1.11 3.78 -7.66
N LEU A 125 -0.51 2.85 -6.91
CA LEU A 125 0.91 2.54 -6.99
C LEU A 125 1.31 2.02 -8.37
N LEU A 126 0.51 1.16 -9.02
CA LEU A 126 0.77 0.73 -10.38
C LEU A 126 0.79 1.91 -11.35
N TYR A 127 -0.17 2.82 -11.23
CA TYR A 127 -0.22 4.03 -12.04
C TYR A 127 1.03 4.89 -11.83
N GLU A 128 1.44 5.09 -10.57
CA GLU A 128 2.64 5.85 -10.22
C GLU A 128 3.91 5.21 -10.80
N LEU A 129 4.08 3.90 -10.70
CA LEU A 129 5.21 3.18 -11.30
C LEU A 129 5.27 3.31 -12.82
N LEU A 130 4.12 3.40 -13.49
CA LEU A 130 4.06 3.49 -14.97
C LEU A 130 4.24 4.92 -15.48
N THR A 131 3.84 5.93 -14.70
CA THR A 131 3.75 7.31 -15.16
C THR A 131 4.74 8.25 -14.50
N GLY A 132 5.23 7.91 -13.31
CA GLY A 132 5.99 8.80 -12.43
C GLY A 132 5.14 9.87 -11.74
N GLU A 133 3.80 9.81 -11.87
CA GLU A 133 2.86 10.80 -11.33
C GLU A 133 1.86 10.13 -10.38
N PHE A 134 1.35 10.90 -9.41
CA PHE A 134 0.23 10.45 -8.58
C PHE A 134 -1.08 10.45 -9.39
N LEU A 135 -1.98 9.50 -9.07
CA LEU A 135 -3.32 9.38 -9.69
C LEU A 135 -4.27 10.50 -9.26
#